data_AF-A0AAD9P7L4-F1
#
_entry.id   AF-A0AAD9P7L4-F1
#
_cell.length_a   1.000
_cell.length_b   1.000
_cell.length_c   1.000
_cell.angle_alpha   90.00
_cell.angle_beta   90.00
_cell.angle_gamma   90.00
#
_symmetry.space_group_name_H-M   'P 1'
#
loop_
_entity.id
_entity.type
_entity.pdbx_description
1 polymer ?
#
loop_
_entity_poly.entity_id
_entity_poly.type
_entity_poly.pdbx_seq_one_letter_code
_entity_poly.pdbx_strand_id
1 'polypeptide(L)'
;MKDLNLKFSPGSPRPQQHSKLKTIWNDMNVALSSKIRLMRSLVMSIFLYACESWTLTADTEKRIQAMEMRCLRKLLGITYRDHISNEEGRNRTRQAIGPHEDLLTTVKRRKLKWYEHVTRSTGLAKTILHGTVQ
;
A
#
# COMPACT_ATOMS: atom_id res chain seq x y z
N MET A 1 38.66 36.47 -19.30
CA MET A 1 39.92 35.74 -19.06
C MET A 1 39.99 35.46 -17.56
N LYS A 2 39.78 34.25 -17.03
CA LYS A 2 40.16 32.92 -17.51
C LYS A 2 39.11 31.89 -17.09
N ASP A 3 38.87 30.99 -18.01
CA ASP A 3 37.99 29.83 -17.95
C ASP A 3 38.41 28.73 -16.96
N LEU A 4 37.43 27.86 -16.69
CA LEU A 4 37.56 26.42 -16.43
C LEU A 4 38.30 25.94 -15.16
N ASN A 5 37.54 25.33 -14.25
CA ASN A 5 37.70 23.89 -14.03
C ASN A 5 36.50 23.25 -13.31
N LEU A 6 35.54 22.76 -14.11
CA LEU A 6 34.79 21.56 -13.78
C LEU A 6 35.79 20.43 -13.49
N LYS A 7 35.97 20.05 -12.24
CA LYS A 7 36.41 18.69 -11.91
C LYS A 7 35.19 17.84 -11.58
N PHE A 8 34.47 17.45 -12.62
CA PHE A 8 33.60 16.28 -12.56
C PHE A 8 34.51 15.05 -12.55
N SER A 9 34.85 14.55 -11.35
CA SER A 9 35.47 13.23 -11.20
C SER A 9 34.44 12.14 -11.54
N PRO A 10 34.72 11.25 -12.50
CA PRO A 10 33.84 10.13 -12.82
C PRO A 10 34.12 9.01 -11.81
N GLY A 11 33.44 9.01 -10.67
CA GLY A 11 33.62 7.93 -9.70
C GLY A 11 32.97 8.08 -8.33
N SER A 12 32.38 9.23 -7.99
CA SER A 12 31.62 9.34 -6.74
C SER A 12 30.24 8.69 -6.89
N PRO A 13 29.81 7.80 -5.97
CA PRO A 13 28.45 7.29 -5.98
C PRO A 13 27.50 8.47 -5.81
N ARG A 14 26.63 8.70 -6.79
CA ARG A 14 25.54 9.69 -6.68
C ARG A 14 24.86 9.48 -5.31
N PRO A 15 24.68 10.51 -4.47
CA PRO A 15 23.97 10.34 -3.22
C PRO A 15 22.55 9.89 -3.55
N GLN A 16 22.30 8.59 -3.40
CA GLN A 16 20.98 8.01 -3.60
C GLN A 16 20.10 8.58 -2.50
N GLN A 17 19.27 9.57 -2.83
CA GLN A 17 18.35 10.21 -1.87
C GLN A 17 17.36 9.22 -1.23
N HIS A 18 17.30 7.99 -1.74
CA HIS A 18 16.57 6.85 -1.18
C HIS A 18 17.10 6.33 0.18
N SER A 19 18.26 6.78 0.66
CA SER A 19 18.82 6.33 1.94
C SER A 19 18.01 6.80 3.15
N LYS A 20 17.44 8.01 3.11
CA LYS A 20 16.71 8.61 4.25
C LYS A 20 15.49 7.79 4.67
N LEU A 21 14.73 7.27 3.71
CA LEU A 21 13.55 6.46 4.00
C LEU A 21 13.94 5.13 4.66
N LYS A 22 15.03 4.50 4.23
CA LYS A 22 15.51 3.25 4.85
C LYS A 22 15.87 3.47 6.32
N THR A 23 16.49 4.60 6.64
CA THR A 23 16.82 4.97 8.02
C THR A 23 15.56 5.11 8.87
N ILE A 24 14.57 5.90 8.42
CA ILE A 24 13.30 6.12 9.15
C ILE A 24 12.52 4.80 9.35
N TRP A 25 12.54 3.91 8.37
CA TRP A 25 11.88 2.61 8.48
C TRP A 25 12.59 1.68 9.47
N ASN A 26 13.92 1.74 9.57
CA ASN A 26 14.72 0.96 10.51
C ASN A 26 14.81 1.60 11.91
N ASP A 27 14.51 2.89 12.06
CA ASP A 27 14.62 3.59 13.34
C ASP A 27 13.56 3.10 14.33
N MET A 28 14.00 2.47 15.41
CA MET A 28 13.13 1.98 16.48
C MET A 28 12.47 3.12 17.29
N ASN A 29 13.01 4.34 17.19
CA ASN A 29 12.47 5.53 17.87
C ASN A 29 11.10 5.97 17.36
N VAL A 30 10.72 5.61 16.13
CA VAL A 30 9.40 5.94 15.61
C VAL A 30 8.42 4.85 16.05
N ALA A 31 7.39 5.24 16.79
CA ALA A 31 6.34 4.33 17.26
C ALA A 31 5.82 3.45 16.11
N LEU A 32 5.79 2.14 16.35
CA LEU A 32 5.30 1.13 15.41
C LEU A 32 3.90 1.49 14.88
N SER A 33 3.06 2.06 15.75
CA SER A 33 1.72 2.56 15.41
C SER A 33 1.73 3.63 14.31
N SER A 34 2.62 4.61 14.41
CA SER A 34 2.78 5.67 13.39
C SER A 34 3.28 5.12 12.07
N LYS A 35 4.25 4.19 12.10
CA LYS A 35 4.75 3.53 10.88
C LYS A 35 3.66 2.71 10.18
N ILE A 36 2.84 1.96 10.91
CA ILE A 36 1.77 1.16 10.32
C ILE A 36 0.68 2.08 9.74
N ARG A 37 0.36 3.19 10.41
CA ARG A 37 -0.58 4.20 9.89
C ARG A 37 -0.07 4.84 8.59
N LEU A 38 1.22 5.18 8.52
CA LEU A 38 1.86 5.72 7.30
C LEU A 38 1.89 4.69 6.17
N MET A 39 2.27 3.45 6.49
CA MET A 39 2.22 2.34 5.53
C MET A 39 0.82 2.20 4.95
N ARG A 40 -0.19 2.21 5.82
CA ARG A 40 -1.58 2.07 5.41
C ARG A 40 -2.02 3.23 4.52
N SER A 41 -1.70 4.48 4.84
CA SER A 41 -2.11 5.61 3.99
C SER A 41 -1.48 5.55 2.59
N LEU A 42 -0.18 5.22 2.51
CA LEU A 42 0.54 5.08 1.24
C LEU A 42 0.08 3.86 0.44
N VAL A 43 -0.06 2.72 1.10
CA VAL A 43 -0.52 1.49 0.46
C VAL A 43 -1.95 1.68 -0.02
N MET A 44 -2.84 2.21 0.81
CA MET A 44 -4.22 2.49 0.39
C MET A 44 -4.28 3.38 -0.84
N SER A 45 -3.56 4.50 -0.88
CA SER A 45 -3.61 5.40 -2.04
C SER A 45 -3.18 4.70 -3.33
N ILE A 46 -2.11 3.90 -3.27
CA ILE A 46 -1.62 3.12 -4.42
C ILE A 46 -2.66 2.08 -4.86
N PHE A 47 -3.23 1.32 -3.93
CA PHE A 47 -4.21 0.28 -4.27
C PHE A 47 -5.51 0.86 -4.80
N LEU A 48 -5.95 2.00 -4.29
CA LEU A 48 -7.15 2.66 -4.78
C LEU A 48 -7.01 3.02 -6.25
N TYR A 49 -5.91 3.68 -6.59
CA TYR A 49 -5.60 4.01 -7.97
C TYR A 49 -5.45 2.75 -8.85
N ALA A 50 -4.71 1.74 -8.36
CA ALA A 50 -4.53 0.50 -9.10
C ALA A 50 -5.87 -0.23 -9.35
N CYS A 51 -6.80 -0.19 -8.40
CA CYS A 51 -8.11 -0.84 -8.50
C CYS A 51 -9.08 -0.15 -9.46
N GLU A 52 -8.84 1.11 -9.82
CA GLU A 52 -9.57 1.78 -10.90
C GLU A 52 -9.13 1.22 -12.27
N SER A 53 -7.85 0.88 -12.41
CA SER A 53 -7.29 0.33 -13.64
C SER A 53 -7.35 -1.20 -13.73
N TRP A 54 -7.42 -1.92 -12.60
CA TRP A 54 -7.38 -3.38 -12.55
C TRP A 54 -8.73 -4.00 -12.17
N THR A 55 -9.09 -5.07 -12.88
CA THR A 55 -10.22 -5.94 -12.54
C THR A 55 -9.91 -6.75 -11.28
N LEU A 56 -10.78 -6.67 -10.26
CA LEU A 56 -10.63 -7.40 -9.00
C LEU A 56 -10.94 -8.89 -9.26
N THR A 57 -9.90 -9.67 -9.55
CA THR A 57 -9.98 -11.13 -9.73
C THR A 57 -9.50 -11.83 -8.45
N ALA A 58 -9.95 -13.06 -8.19
CA ALA A 58 -9.52 -13.84 -7.01
C ALA A 58 -7.98 -13.92 -6.85
N ASP A 59 -7.22 -13.99 -7.96
CA ASP A 59 -5.76 -13.92 -7.94
C ASP A 59 -5.24 -12.58 -7.40
N THR A 60 -5.79 -11.47 -7.91
CA THR A 60 -5.43 -10.13 -7.46
C THR A 60 -5.74 -9.93 -5.97
N GLU A 61 -6.84 -10.48 -5.46
CA GLU A 61 -7.17 -10.43 -4.03
C GLU A 61 -6.12 -11.15 -3.18
N LYS A 62 -5.69 -12.34 -3.59
CA LYS A 62 -4.62 -13.09 -2.91
C LYS A 62 -3.30 -12.30 -2.92
N ARG A 63 -2.96 -11.68 -4.04
CA ARG A 63 -1.74 -10.86 -4.19
C ARG A 63 -1.79 -9.62 -3.28
N ILE A 64 -2.95 -8.97 -3.17
CA ILE A 64 -3.17 -7.83 -2.25
C ILE A 64 -2.92 -8.27 -0.81
N GLN A 65 -3.53 -9.37 -0.37
CA GLN A 65 -3.35 -9.89 0.98
C GLN A 65 -1.90 -10.32 1.27
N ALA A 66 -1.24 -10.98 0.32
CA ALA A 66 0.15 -11.38 0.46
C ALA A 66 1.09 -10.17 0.56
N MET A 67 0.83 -9.12 -0.21
CA MET A 67 1.60 -7.88 -0.14
C MET A 67 1.37 -7.16 1.20
N GLU A 68 0.13 -7.05 1.68
CA GLU A 68 -0.18 -6.46 2.98
C GLU A 68 0.57 -7.20 4.10
N MET A 69 0.54 -8.53 4.09
CA MET A 69 1.26 -9.36 5.03
C MET A 69 2.78 -9.17 4.95
N ARG A 70 3.34 -9.05 3.74
CA ARG A 70 4.77 -8.81 3.53
C ARG A 70 5.21 -7.47 4.13
N CYS A 71 4.39 -6.44 3.97
CA CYS A 71 4.64 -5.11 4.52
C CYS A 71 4.55 -5.11 6.06
N LEU A 72 3.52 -5.76 6.62
CA LEU A 72 3.38 -5.93 8.08
C LEU A 72 4.56 -6.68 8.70
N ARG A 73 5.01 -7.79 8.09
CA ARG A 73 6.18 -8.54 8.58
C ARG A 73 7.45 -7.71 8.59
N LYS A 74 7.71 -6.96 7.52
CA LYS A 74 8.87 -6.05 7.46
C LYS A 74 8.82 -5.00 8.56
N LEU A 75 7.63 -4.49 8.87
CA LEU A 75 7.46 -3.45 9.86
C LEU A 75 7.56 -3.97 11.31
N LEU A 76 7.10 -5.20 11.54
CA LEU A 76 7.27 -5.90 12.82
C LEU A 76 8.68 -6.50 13.01
N GLY A 77 9.55 -6.43 11.99
CA GLY A 77 10.86 -7.06 12.02
C GLY A 77 10.82 -8.60 12.02
N ILE A 78 9.67 -9.19 11.68
CA ILE A 78 9.49 -10.64 11.70
C ILE A 78 10.29 -11.26 10.55
N THR A 79 11.23 -12.12 10.91
CA THR A 79 12.06 -12.86 9.95
C THR A 79 11.45 -14.24 9.73
N TYR A 80 11.76 -14.87 8.60
CA TYR A 80 11.31 -16.24 8.29
C TYR A 80 11.66 -17.24 9.41
N ARG A 81 12.78 -17.00 10.12
CA ARG A 81 13.26 -17.79 11.27
C ARG A 81 12.31 -17.82 12.46
N ASP A 82 11.42 -16.84 12.59
CA ASP A 82 10.51 -16.76 13.73
C ASP A 82 9.35 -17.76 13.60
N HIS A 83 9.17 -18.41 12.43
CA HIS A 83 8.09 -19.35 12.15
C HIS A 83 6.67 -18.85 12.53
N ILE A 84 6.47 -17.53 12.45
CA ILE A 84 5.22 -16.89 12.85
C ILE A 84 4.15 -17.06 11.75
N SER A 85 3.01 -17.63 12.14
CA SER A 85 1.82 -17.73 11.32
C SER A 85 1.32 -16.34 10.86
N ASN A 86 0.69 -16.29 9.69
CA ASN A 86 0.07 -15.07 9.17
C ASN A 86 -0.94 -14.46 10.16
N GLU A 87 -1.68 -15.31 10.87
CA GLU A 87 -2.67 -14.89 11.85
C GLU A 87 -2.04 -14.23 13.07
N GLU A 88 -0.96 -14.82 13.58
CA GLU A 88 -0.20 -14.27 14.70
C GLU A 88 0.43 -12.91 14.34
N GLY A 89 0.93 -12.74 13.12
CA GLY A 89 1.38 -11.42 12.63
C GLY A 89 0.28 -10.35 12.62
N ARG A 90 -0.96 -10.73 12.27
CA ARG A 90 -2.13 -9.85 12.36
C ARG A 90 -2.52 -9.55 13.80
N ASN A 91 -2.43 -10.53 14.70
CA ASN A 91 -2.74 -10.36 16.12
C ASN A 91 -1.78 -9.37 16.78
N ARG A 92 -0.47 -9.48 16.52
CA ARG A 92 0.53 -8.51 17.01
C ARG A 92 0.27 -7.10 16.50
N THR A 93 -0.10 -6.98 15.23
CA THR A 93 -0.50 -5.70 14.62
C THR A 93 -1.73 -5.12 15.32
N ARG A 94 -2.73 -5.96 15.60
CA ARG A 94 -3.97 -5.59 16.29
C ARG A 94 -3.70 -5.18 17.74
N GLN A 95 -2.78 -5.83 18.44
CA GLN A 95 -2.38 -5.43 19.80
C GLN A 95 -1.67 -4.07 19.81
N ALA A 96 -0.84 -3.78 18.79
CA ALA A 96 -0.07 -2.54 18.73
C ALA A 96 -0.90 -1.29 18.39
N ILE A 97 -2.00 -1.42 17.63
CA ILE A 97 -2.76 -0.29 17.07
C ILE A 97 -4.26 -0.35 17.38
N GLY A 98 -4.75 -1.50 17.83
CA GLY A 98 -6.17 -1.78 17.96
C GLY A 98 -6.76 -2.45 16.71
N PRO A 99 -8.10 -2.62 16.68
CA PRO A 99 -8.79 -3.22 15.55
C PRO A 99 -8.56 -2.40 14.28
N HIS A 100 -8.00 -3.04 13.25
CA HIS A 100 -7.81 -2.43 11.93
C HIS A 100 -8.51 -3.28 10.88
N GLU A 101 -9.08 -2.61 9.88
CA GLU A 101 -9.72 -3.24 8.72
C GLU A 101 -8.66 -3.66 7.70
N ASP A 102 -8.68 -4.90 7.22
CA ASP A 102 -7.76 -5.33 6.16
C ASP A 102 -7.87 -4.43 4.91
N LEU A 103 -6.76 -4.31 4.19
CA LEU A 103 -6.69 -3.53 2.95
C LEU A 103 -7.72 -4.00 1.92
N LEU A 104 -7.86 -5.33 1.78
CA LEU A 104 -8.80 -5.93 0.83
C LEU A 104 -10.26 -5.54 1.14
N THR A 105 -10.66 -5.56 2.42
CA THR A 105 -12.01 -5.17 2.84
C THR A 105 -12.27 -3.70 2.53
N THR A 106 -11.27 -2.84 2.75
CA THR A 106 -11.38 -1.42 2.41
C THR A 106 -11.60 -1.22 0.91
N VAL A 107 -10.84 -1.93 0.07
CA VAL A 107 -10.98 -1.86 -1.40
C VAL A 107 -12.36 -2.35 -1.84
N LYS A 108 -12.81 -3.51 -1.33
CA LYS A 108 -14.15 -4.07 -1.63
C LYS A 108 -15.27 -3.12 -1.23
N ARG A 109 -15.20 -2.57 -0.02
CA ARG A 109 -16.16 -1.59 0.51
C ARG A 109 -16.24 -0.35 -0.38
N ARG A 110 -15.11 0.15 -0.88
CA ARG A 110 -15.13 1.31 -1.78
C ARG A 110 -15.67 0.99 -3.16
N LYS A 111 -15.33 -0.16 -3.74
CA LYS A 111 -15.94 -0.62 -5.00
C LYS A 111 -17.46 -0.77 -4.87
N LEU A 112 -17.94 -1.31 -3.76
CA LEU A 112 -19.38 -1.42 -3.48
C LEU A 112 -20.02 -0.03 -3.33
N LYS A 113 -19.40 0.90 -2.60
CA LYS A 113 -19.89 2.29 -2.50
C LYS A 113 -19.96 2.99 -3.86
N TRP A 114 -18.98 2.78 -4.72
CA TRP A 114 -19.00 3.31 -6.09
C TRP A 114 -20.15 2.70 -6.90
N TYR A 115 -20.33 1.37 -6.82
CA TYR A 115 -21.43 0.68 -7.47
C TYR A 115 -22.80 1.21 -6.99
N GLU A 116 -22.98 1.38 -5.68
CA GLU A 116 -24.20 1.95 -5.12
C GLU A 116 -24.41 3.39 -5.59
N HIS A 117 -23.35 4.20 -5.67
CA HIS A 117 -23.42 5.57 -6.17
C HIS A 117 -23.87 5.60 -7.64
N VAL A 118 -23.28 4.75 -8.50
CA VAL A 118 -23.68 4.60 -9.90
C VAL A 118 -25.14 4.14 -10.01
N THR A 119 -25.56 3.19 -9.17
CA THR A 119 -26.94 2.67 -9.16
C THR A 119 -27.97 3.75 -8.77
N ARG A 120 -27.61 4.67 -7.87
CA ARG A 120 -28.43 5.82 -7.49
C ARG A 120 -28.41 6.94 -8.53
N SER A 121 -27.35 7.02 -9.34
CA SER A 121 -27.24 8.00 -10.41
C SER A 121 -28.13 7.64 -11.62
N THR A 122 -28.64 8.64 -12.33
CA THR A 122 -29.42 8.48 -13.57
C THR A 122 -28.56 8.76 -14.82
N GLY A 123 -27.28 8.39 -14.78
CA GLY A 123 -26.33 8.63 -15.86
C GLY A 123 -26.08 7.42 -16.76
N LEU A 124 -25.39 7.65 -17.89
CA LEU A 124 -24.98 6.61 -18.85
C LEU A 124 -24.25 5.42 -18.20
N ALA A 125 -23.49 5.68 -17.14
CA ALA A 125 -22.79 4.63 -16.39
C ALA A 125 -23.73 3.57 -15.82
N LYS A 126 -24.93 3.96 -15.37
CA LYS A 126 -25.96 3.02 -14.89
C LYS A 126 -26.51 2.16 -16.03
N THR A 127 -26.82 2.78 -17.17
CA THR A 127 -27.34 2.08 -18.35
C THR A 127 -26.36 1.04 -18.89
N ILE A 128 -25.07 1.41 -18.97
CA ILE A 128 -23.99 0.49 -19.39
C ILE A 128 -23.85 -0.67 -18.40
N LEU A 129 -23.90 -0.38 -17.09
CA LEU A 129 -23.74 -1.38 -16.03
C LEU A 129 -24.88 -2.42 -16.01
N HIS A 130 -26.12 -2.00 -16.26
CA HIS A 130 -27.28 -2.89 -16.31
C HIS A 130 -27.44 -3.60 -17.67
N GLY A 131 -26.66 -3.21 -18.70
CA GLY A 131 -26.73 -3.80 -20.03
C GLY A 131 -28.07 -3.61 -20.73
N THR A 132 -28.92 -2.70 -20.24
CA THR A 132 -30.23 -2.43 -20.82
C THR A 132 -30.05 -1.49 -22.02
N VAL A 133 -29.87 -2.09 -23.19
CA VAL A 133 -30.14 -1.45 -24.47
C VAL A 133 -31.66 -1.39 -24.59
N GLN A 134 -32.24 -0.18 -24.53
CA GLN A 134 -33.60 0.08 -25.00
C GLN A 134 -33.56 0.36 -26.50
#